data_AF-A0A943AYD9-F1
#
_entry.id   AF-A0A943AYD9-F1
#
_cell.length_a   1.000
_cell.length_b   1.000
_cell.length_c   1.000
_cell.angle_alpha   90.00
_cell.angle_beta   90.00
_cell.angle_gamma   90.00
#
_symmetry.space_group_name_H-M   'P 1'
#
loop_
_entity.id
_entity.type
_entity.pdbx_description
1 polymer ?
#
loop_
_entity_poly.entity_id
_entity_poly.type
_entity_poly.pdbx_seq_one_letter_code
_entity_poly.pdbx_strand_id
1 'polypeptide(L)'
;MKKIISMCLFFILSFTVMGDEILKPEEEKNLEMSIPEISKFKIFHTISEVNERFNHAQTVVNKHAEAIRQNVSKNKELEKRLGDNENATSQINSSVGDLNNQISEIKNNISNNEKQINNLKNDVNSNLKKMGVRIETLQSIVGLNDQVIMKDRADREEADKKLNSAIVNEKNTREKITAQLSSDINEEKTARENLNQVVEKNSDRIQKLGETTEKSISYLNQNAEKISQVEENTIKELDLLKDKVESLNDSTAVIEKNKVQLKNNSQNISTNKNSIADNKENIKLNYSLISENKNDIQKEKEDRNNSENILNNKISANFNNSKINSENINKISNDVVDNNKNILENKNNINNNTQRINDTEEKLKNNSENITEISANVLSSEKNISKNQNDIENNKNNIKNNNERITKNENNIKKISDIQDKTNSHEKIITDHENRITSQEAEIMRNRARLDEINERVSELDNKVNRGISLMAAMNAVDFQDVKPGEIGIGTGVGHFKNNEGVAVGIAFAPNENIKINAKYSVSTDDIKTSAVGIGGTVKFKIR
;
A
#
# COMPACT_ATOMS: atom_id res chain seq x y z
N MET A 1 -74.28 15.55 3.18
CA MET A 1 -74.70 16.91 2.74
C MET A 1 -74.73 16.86 1.21
N LYS A 2 -75.76 17.28 0.47
CA LYS A 2 -76.24 18.67 0.24
C LYS A 2 -75.05 19.58 -0.13
N LYS A 3 -74.89 19.98 -1.41
CA LYS A 3 -75.54 21.13 -2.12
C LYS A 3 -75.10 22.50 -1.57
N ILE A 4 -75.24 23.58 -2.39
CA ILE A 4 -75.05 25.03 -2.07
C ILE A 4 -73.55 25.45 -2.19
N ILE A 5 -73.11 26.48 -2.97
CA ILE A 5 -73.83 27.46 -3.83
C ILE A 5 -72.92 28.23 -4.86
N SER A 6 -73.52 28.76 -5.95
CA SER A 6 -73.23 30.07 -6.64
C SER A 6 -71.87 30.31 -7.39
N MET A 7 -71.65 31.22 -8.37
CA MET A 7 -72.33 31.96 -9.49
C MET A 7 -71.18 32.75 -10.21
N CYS A 8 -71.21 33.34 -11.42
CA CYS A 8 -72.13 33.54 -12.57
C CYS A 8 -71.25 33.58 -13.88
N LEU A 9 -71.68 33.66 -15.16
CA LEU A 9 -72.87 34.15 -15.90
C LEU A 9 -72.87 35.68 -16.24
N PHE A 10 -73.46 36.04 -17.41
CA PHE A 10 -73.68 37.38 -18.02
C PHE A 10 -72.51 38.02 -18.82
N PHE A 11 -72.68 38.70 -19.98
CA PHE A 11 -73.79 38.78 -20.98
C PHE A 11 -73.40 39.61 -22.26
N ILE A 12 -74.40 39.94 -23.11
CA ILE A 12 -74.47 40.99 -24.18
C ILE A 12 -73.90 40.62 -25.58
N LEU A 13 -74.62 40.77 -26.71
CA LEU A 13 -76.08 40.86 -26.95
C LEU A 13 -76.45 40.64 -28.45
N SER A 14 -77.73 40.28 -28.71
CA SER A 14 -78.46 40.39 -30.00
C SER A 14 -78.16 39.31 -31.08
N PHE A 15 -79.02 38.98 -32.07
CA PHE A 15 -80.42 39.34 -32.45
C PHE A 15 -80.92 38.27 -33.49
N THR A 16 -82.21 37.99 -33.77
CA THR A 16 -83.48 38.23 -33.04
C THR A 16 -84.68 37.46 -33.66
N VAL A 17 -85.44 36.75 -32.81
CA VAL A 17 -86.92 36.53 -32.79
C VAL A 17 -87.68 35.80 -33.95
N MET A 18 -88.59 34.89 -33.52
CA MET A 18 -89.73 34.24 -34.22
C MET A 18 -89.42 33.28 -35.39
N GLY A 19 -90.25 32.25 -35.64
CA GLY A 19 -91.47 31.81 -34.94
C GLY A 19 -91.90 30.40 -35.37
N ASP A 20 -92.91 29.84 -34.69
CA ASP A 20 -93.32 28.44 -34.81
C ASP A 20 -94.22 28.10 -36.03
N GLU A 21 -94.39 26.79 -36.18
CA GLU A 21 -95.66 26.08 -36.44
C GLU A 21 -95.83 25.35 -37.79
N ILE A 22 -96.66 24.31 -37.74
CA ILE A 22 -96.83 23.21 -38.68
C ILE A 22 -98.28 23.25 -39.17
N LEU A 23 -98.58 22.84 -40.41
CA LEU A 23 -99.81 22.08 -40.70
C LEU A 23 -99.79 21.34 -42.05
N LYS A 24 -100.78 20.45 -42.21
CA LYS A 24 -101.08 19.63 -43.40
C LYS A 24 -102.43 20.09 -44.00
N PRO A 25 -102.81 19.64 -45.22
CA PRO A 25 -103.93 20.23 -45.96
C PRO A 25 -105.31 19.76 -45.47
N GLU A 26 -106.32 20.59 -45.72
CA GLU A 26 -107.75 20.24 -45.64
C GLU A 26 -108.58 21.01 -46.69
N GLU A 27 -109.89 20.81 -46.74
CA GLU A 27 -110.70 20.86 -47.97
C GLU A 27 -111.43 22.19 -48.32
N GLU A 28 -112.16 22.16 -49.43
CA GLU A 28 -112.93 23.27 -50.02
C GLU A 28 -114.12 23.75 -49.18
N LYS A 29 -114.40 25.07 -49.19
CA LYS A 29 -115.72 25.59 -49.63
C LYS A 29 -115.81 27.10 -49.85
N ASN A 30 -116.32 27.43 -51.03
CA ASN A 30 -117.14 28.58 -51.44
C ASN A 30 -117.20 29.84 -50.54
N LEU A 31 -116.83 30.98 -51.14
CA LEU A 31 -117.62 32.21 -51.06
C LEU A 31 -117.52 32.99 -52.39
N GLU A 32 -118.43 33.94 -52.61
CA GLU A 32 -118.99 34.19 -53.95
C GLU A 32 -118.13 34.99 -54.94
N MET A 33 -118.38 34.67 -56.21
CA MET A 33 -117.97 35.42 -57.39
C MET A 33 -118.67 36.80 -57.44
N SER A 34 -117.90 37.88 -57.34
CA SER A 34 -118.32 39.21 -57.79
C SER A 34 -117.37 39.69 -58.89
N ILE A 35 -117.91 39.98 -60.08
CA ILE A 35 -117.13 40.35 -61.27
C ILE A 35 -117.18 41.86 -61.50
N PRO A 36 -116.06 42.58 -61.39
CA PRO A 36 -115.89 43.87 -62.06
C PRO A 36 -115.54 43.63 -63.53
N GLU A 37 -116.27 44.25 -64.46
CA GLU A 37 -115.99 44.11 -65.90
C GLU A 37 -114.57 44.57 -66.26
N ILE A 38 -113.71 43.63 -66.65
CA ILE A 38 -112.35 43.95 -67.10
C ILE A 38 -112.39 44.31 -68.58
N SER A 39 -112.51 45.62 -68.86
CA SER A 39 -112.26 46.18 -70.20
C SER A 39 -110.95 45.62 -70.79
N LYS A 40 -110.97 45.26 -72.09
CA LYS A 40 -109.83 44.63 -72.80
C LYS A 40 -108.50 45.39 -72.61
N PHE A 41 -108.55 46.70 -72.38
CA PHE A 41 -107.37 47.54 -72.13
C PHE A 41 -106.65 47.19 -70.82
N LYS A 42 -107.39 46.81 -69.76
CA LYS A 42 -106.78 46.36 -68.49
C LYS A 42 -106.12 44.99 -68.62
N ILE A 43 -106.75 44.04 -69.31
CA ILE A 43 -106.20 42.68 -69.48
C ILE A 43 -104.81 42.74 -70.14
N PHE A 44 -104.64 43.53 -71.19
CA PHE A 44 -103.34 43.67 -71.87
C PHE A 44 -102.27 44.32 -70.97
N HIS A 45 -102.65 45.32 -70.16
CA HIS A 45 -101.72 45.97 -69.23
C HIS A 45 -101.30 45.03 -68.10
N THR A 46 -102.24 44.30 -67.51
CA THR A 46 -101.96 43.29 -66.46
C THR A 46 -101.14 42.11 -67.00
N ILE A 47 -101.39 41.63 -68.22
CA ILE A 47 -100.56 40.59 -68.85
C ILE A 47 -99.14 41.13 -69.12
N SER A 48 -98.99 42.39 -69.55
CA SER A 48 -97.68 43.01 -69.74
C SER A 48 -96.92 43.15 -68.41
N GLU A 49 -97.57 43.64 -67.35
CA GLU A 49 -96.98 43.70 -66.00
C GLU A 49 -96.60 42.31 -65.48
N VAL A 50 -97.48 41.31 -65.63
CA VAL A 50 -97.20 39.93 -65.20
C VAL A 50 -96.02 39.35 -66.00
N ASN A 51 -95.92 39.64 -67.29
CA ASN A 51 -94.80 39.18 -68.12
C ASN A 51 -93.48 39.91 -67.77
N GLU A 52 -93.49 41.21 -67.49
CA GLU A 52 -92.30 41.91 -66.97
C GLU A 52 -91.90 41.41 -65.58
N ARG A 53 -92.86 41.24 -64.66
CA ARG A 53 -92.63 40.68 -63.33
C ARG A 53 -92.12 39.23 -63.41
N PHE A 54 -92.60 38.43 -64.38
CA PHE A 54 -92.11 37.08 -64.64
C PHE A 54 -90.68 37.08 -65.20
N ASN A 55 -90.38 37.91 -66.20
CA ASN A 55 -89.02 38.04 -66.75
C ASN A 55 -88.03 38.61 -65.72
N HIS A 56 -88.48 39.54 -64.87
CA HIS A 56 -87.69 40.04 -63.74
C HIS A 56 -87.46 38.94 -62.70
N ALA A 57 -88.51 38.20 -62.30
CA ALA A 57 -88.39 37.07 -61.39
C ALA A 57 -87.46 35.97 -61.95
N GLN A 58 -87.54 35.65 -63.24
CA GLN A 58 -86.65 34.68 -63.88
C GLN A 58 -85.20 35.21 -63.98
N THR A 59 -85.01 36.51 -64.19
CA THR A 59 -83.68 37.14 -64.11
C THR A 59 -83.10 37.06 -62.69
N VAL A 60 -83.92 37.29 -61.66
CA VAL A 60 -83.55 37.16 -60.25
C VAL A 60 -83.27 35.69 -59.88
N VAL A 61 -84.08 34.74 -60.33
CA VAL A 61 -83.86 33.30 -60.15
C VAL A 61 -82.56 32.85 -60.84
N ASN A 62 -82.29 33.30 -62.06
CA ASN A 62 -81.03 33.00 -62.75
C ASN A 62 -79.83 33.60 -61.99
N LYS A 63 -79.94 34.82 -61.47
CA LYS A 63 -78.91 35.46 -60.64
C LYS A 63 -78.68 34.72 -59.32
N HIS A 64 -79.74 34.20 -58.68
CA HIS A 64 -79.62 33.35 -57.50
C HIS A 64 -79.05 31.98 -57.82
N ALA A 65 -79.41 31.35 -58.94
CA ALA A 65 -78.82 30.10 -59.39
C ALA A 65 -77.32 30.25 -59.67
N GLU A 66 -76.90 31.38 -60.25
CA GLU A 66 -75.49 31.70 -60.46
C GLU A 66 -74.74 31.90 -59.12
N ALA A 67 -75.34 32.62 -58.16
CA ALA A 67 -74.79 32.75 -56.81
C ALA A 67 -74.71 31.40 -56.06
N ILE A 68 -75.68 30.50 -56.26
CA ILE A 68 -75.67 29.14 -55.71
C ILE A 68 -74.53 28.33 -56.34
N ARG A 69 -74.32 28.38 -57.67
CA ARG A 69 -73.17 27.75 -58.34
C ARG A 69 -71.84 28.25 -57.77
N GLN A 70 -71.70 29.57 -57.59
CA GLN A 70 -70.49 30.16 -57.00
C GLN A 70 -70.27 29.72 -55.55
N ASN A 71 -71.32 29.63 -54.73
CA ASN A 71 -71.24 29.14 -53.36
C ASN A 71 -70.93 27.64 -53.29
N VAL A 72 -71.48 26.81 -54.19
CA VAL A 72 -71.10 25.39 -54.30
C VAL A 72 -69.62 25.24 -54.72
N SER A 73 -69.13 26.10 -55.62
CA SER A 73 -67.71 26.12 -55.99
C SER A 73 -66.81 26.51 -54.81
N LYS A 74 -67.19 27.54 -54.04
CA LYS A 74 -66.48 27.94 -52.81
C LYS A 74 -66.51 26.86 -51.75
N ASN A 75 -67.63 26.15 -51.58
CA ASN A 75 -67.73 25.05 -50.62
C ASN A 75 -66.78 23.91 -50.99
N LYS A 76 -66.66 23.53 -52.28
CA LYS A 76 -65.65 22.55 -52.73
C LYS A 76 -64.21 23.00 -52.48
N GLU A 77 -63.93 24.30 -52.62
CA GLU A 77 -62.62 24.86 -52.29
C GLU A 77 -62.35 24.83 -50.77
N LEU A 78 -63.36 25.10 -49.95
CA LEU A 78 -63.28 25.00 -48.49
C LEU A 78 -63.15 23.53 -48.02
N GLU A 79 -63.86 22.59 -48.62
CA GLU A 79 -63.73 21.14 -48.39
C GLU A 79 -62.30 20.67 -48.69
N LYS A 80 -61.73 21.08 -49.83
CA LYS A 80 -60.32 20.79 -50.15
C LYS A 80 -59.38 21.38 -49.09
N ARG A 81 -59.53 22.67 -48.77
CA ARG A 81 -58.69 23.35 -47.76
C ARG A 81 -58.84 22.76 -46.36
N LEU A 82 -59.99 22.18 -46.04
CA LEU A 82 -60.21 21.44 -44.79
C LEU A 82 -59.39 20.13 -44.80
N GLY A 83 -59.45 19.34 -45.87
CA GLY A 83 -58.62 18.14 -46.02
C GLY A 83 -57.11 18.44 -46.05
N ASP A 84 -56.69 19.54 -46.68
CA ASP A 84 -55.30 20.01 -46.65
C ASP A 84 -54.87 20.36 -45.20
N ASN A 85 -55.74 21.01 -44.41
CA ASN A 85 -55.50 21.30 -42.99
C ASN A 85 -55.52 20.05 -42.09
N GLU A 86 -56.37 19.07 -42.35
CA GLU A 86 -56.42 17.79 -41.62
C GLU A 86 -55.13 16.99 -41.85
N ASN A 87 -54.64 16.95 -43.10
CA ASN A 87 -53.35 16.35 -43.44
C ASN A 87 -52.18 17.06 -42.73
N ALA A 88 -52.15 18.40 -42.73
CA ALA A 88 -51.15 19.17 -42.01
C ALA A 88 -51.21 18.91 -40.48
N THR A 89 -52.41 18.82 -39.91
CA THR A 89 -52.63 18.49 -38.49
C THR A 89 -52.12 17.08 -38.15
N SER A 90 -52.32 16.11 -39.05
CA SER A 90 -51.77 14.76 -38.91
C SER A 90 -50.24 14.74 -38.90
N GLN A 91 -49.61 15.48 -39.82
CA GLN A 91 -48.13 15.63 -39.87
C GLN A 91 -47.56 16.33 -38.63
N ILE A 92 -48.25 17.36 -38.11
CA ILE A 92 -47.90 18.02 -36.85
C ILE A 92 -48.01 17.03 -35.68
N ASN A 93 -49.07 16.24 -35.61
CA ASN A 93 -49.24 15.24 -34.55
C ASN A 93 -48.15 14.15 -34.58
N SER A 94 -47.72 13.70 -35.77
CA SER A 94 -46.58 12.79 -35.90
C SER A 94 -45.29 13.44 -35.38
N SER A 95 -45.02 14.67 -35.80
CA SER A 95 -43.83 15.44 -35.37
C SER A 95 -43.81 15.68 -33.86
N VAL A 96 -44.97 15.91 -33.24
CA VAL A 96 -45.14 16.01 -31.79
C VAL A 96 -44.92 14.65 -31.10
N GLY A 97 -45.31 13.54 -31.72
CA GLY A 97 -44.97 12.19 -31.27
C GLY A 97 -43.45 11.96 -31.22
N ASP A 98 -42.75 12.30 -32.30
CA ASP A 98 -41.29 12.16 -32.40
C ASP A 98 -40.55 13.04 -31.39
N LEU A 99 -40.99 14.30 -31.22
CA LEU A 99 -40.47 15.20 -30.18
C LEU A 99 -40.70 14.64 -28.76
N ASN A 100 -41.85 14.04 -28.48
CA ASN A 100 -42.11 13.41 -27.18
C ASN A 100 -41.21 12.20 -26.95
N ASN A 101 -40.91 11.40 -27.98
CA ASN A 101 -39.96 10.29 -27.91
C ASN A 101 -38.54 10.80 -27.57
N GLN A 102 -38.07 11.83 -28.28
CA GLN A 102 -36.77 12.47 -28.02
C GLN A 102 -36.70 13.06 -26.60
N ILE A 103 -37.75 13.73 -26.12
CA ILE A 103 -37.84 14.26 -24.75
C ILE A 103 -37.77 13.14 -23.71
N SER A 104 -38.37 11.98 -23.99
CA SER A 104 -38.30 10.80 -23.12
C SER A 104 -36.88 10.21 -23.04
N GLU A 105 -36.20 10.11 -24.18
CA GLU A 105 -34.81 9.65 -24.26
C GLU A 105 -33.84 10.63 -23.57
N ILE A 106 -34.03 11.94 -23.74
CA ILE A 106 -33.28 12.98 -23.02
C ILE A 106 -33.48 12.86 -21.51
N LYS A 107 -34.71 12.63 -21.02
CA LYS A 107 -34.98 12.40 -19.57
C LYS A 107 -34.25 11.17 -19.03
N ASN A 108 -34.22 10.07 -19.79
CA ASN A 108 -33.50 8.86 -19.41
C ASN A 108 -31.98 9.12 -19.32
N ASN A 109 -31.42 9.86 -20.29
CA ASN A 109 -30.01 10.24 -20.29
C ASN A 109 -29.66 11.19 -19.13
N ILE A 110 -30.52 12.16 -18.80
CA ILE A 110 -30.37 13.01 -17.61
C ILE A 110 -30.33 12.15 -16.33
N SER A 111 -31.30 11.25 -16.13
CA SER A 111 -31.34 10.38 -14.94
C SER A 111 -30.13 9.46 -14.82
N ASN A 112 -29.56 9.01 -15.94
CA ASN A 112 -28.32 8.23 -15.95
C ASN A 112 -27.11 9.09 -15.60
N ASN A 113 -27.02 10.32 -16.10
CA ASN A 113 -25.96 11.27 -15.75
C ASN A 113 -26.04 11.67 -14.26
N GLU A 114 -27.23 11.89 -13.71
CA GLU A 114 -27.42 12.14 -12.27
C GLU A 114 -26.89 10.99 -11.40
N LYS A 115 -27.12 9.73 -11.80
CA LYS A 115 -26.58 8.55 -11.10
C LYS A 115 -25.05 8.51 -11.18
N GLN A 116 -24.47 8.78 -12.36
CA GLN A 116 -23.02 8.83 -12.52
C GLN A 116 -22.37 9.96 -11.69
N ILE A 117 -22.98 11.16 -11.68
CA ILE A 117 -22.53 12.30 -10.88
C ILE A 117 -22.59 11.97 -9.37
N ASN A 118 -23.66 11.32 -8.90
CA ASN A 118 -23.77 10.92 -7.50
C ASN A 118 -22.75 9.84 -7.12
N ASN A 119 -22.45 8.88 -7.99
CA ASN A 119 -21.38 7.90 -7.77
C ASN A 119 -20.00 8.59 -7.68
N LEU A 120 -19.66 9.44 -8.65
CA LEU A 120 -18.42 10.23 -8.64
C LEU A 120 -18.29 11.10 -7.38
N LYS A 121 -19.37 11.73 -6.92
CA LYS A 121 -19.42 12.51 -5.68
C LYS A 121 -19.12 11.64 -4.44
N ASN A 122 -19.62 10.40 -4.42
CA ASN A 122 -19.34 9.46 -3.33
C ASN A 122 -17.89 8.96 -3.37
N ASP A 123 -17.34 8.67 -4.55
CA ASP A 123 -15.93 8.25 -4.72
C ASP A 123 -14.95 9.37 -4.34
N VAL A 124 -15.24 10.61 -4.75
CA VAL A 124 -14.47 11.81 -4.35
C VAL A 124 -14.50 11.97 -2.82
N ASN A 125 -15.68 11.90 -2.19
CA ASN A 125 -15.79 11.99 -0.72
C ASN A 125 -15.06 10.85 0.02
N SER A 126 -15.12 9.62 -0.54
CA SER A 126 -14.39 8.46 -0.01
C SER A 126 -12.88 8.67 -0.07
N ASN A 127 -12.37 9.16 -1.19
CA ASN A 127 -10.95 9.43 -1.37
C ASN A 127 -10.49 10.65 -0.53
N LEU A 128 -11.32 11.68 -0.37
CA LEU A 128 -11.02 12.82 0.51
C LEU A 128 -10.83 12.37 1.97
N LYS A 129 -11.69 11.48 2.48
CA LYS A 129 -11.53 10.87 3.81
C LYS A 129 -10.24 10.05 3.94
N LYS A 130 -9.91 9.23 2.94
CA LYS A 130 -8.64 8.47 2.90
C LYS A 130 -7.42 9.40 2.89
N MET A 131 -7.51 10.54 2.20
CA MET A 131 -6.45 11.55 2.19
C MET A 131 -6.30 12.22 3.56
N GLY A 132 -7.40 12.56 4.25
CA GLY A 132 -7.37 13.12 5.61
C GLY A 132 -6.63 12.22 6.61
N VAL A 133 -7.05 10.97 6.74
CA VAL A 133 -6.40 9.96 7.62
C VAL A 133 -4.92 9.78 7.28
N ARG A 134 -4.56 9.85 5.99
CA ARG A 134 -3.19 9.72 5.51
C ARG A 134 -2.34 10.97 5.80
N ILE A 135 -2.94 12.16 5.85
CA ILE A 135 -2.29 13.41 6.30
C ILE A 135 -2.05 13.36 7.81
N GLU A 136 -3.05 12.98 8.61
CA GLU A 136 -2.94 12.79 10.07
C GLU A 136 -1.83 11.78 10.42
N THR A 137 -1.78 10.66 9.68
CA THR A 137 -0.73 9.64 9.82
C THR A 137 0.66 10.21 9.52
N LEU A 138 0.80 11.01 8.46
CA LEU A 138 2.07 11.65 8.10
C LEU A 138 2.50 12.69 9.15
N GLN A 139 1.58 13.51 9.66
CA GLN A 139 1.85 14.48 10.72
C GLN A 139 2.33 13.80 12.01
N SER A 140 1.71 12.68 12.39
CA SER A 140 2.16 11.85 13.52
C SER A 140 3.57 11.28 13.31
N ILE A 141 3.88 10.79 12.11
CA ILE A 141 5.23 10.30 11.75
C ILE A 141 6.27 11.43 11.81
N VAL A 142 5.96 12.64 11.32
CA VAL A 142 6.87 13.80 11.43
C VAL A 142 7.12 14.16 12.89
N GLY A 143 6.08 14.26 13.72
CA GLY A 143 6.24 14.59 15.15
C GLY A 143 7.06 13.55 15.93
N LEU A 144 6.91 12.26 15.62
CA LEU A 144 7.77 11.20 16.17
C LEU A 144 9.22 11.31 15.70
N ASN A 145 9.44 11.66 14.42
CA ASN A 145 10.77 11.83 13.87
C ASN A 145 11.50 13.05 14.47
N ASP A 146 10.78 14.15 14.71
CA ASP A 146 11.32 15.33 15.40
C ASP A 146 11.69 15.01 16.87
N GLN A 147 10.88 14.22 17.57
CA GLN A 147 11.19 13.74 18.93
C GLN A 147 12.45 12.86 18.94
N VAL A 148 12.59 11.94 17.98
CA VAL A 148 13.81 11.12 17.83
C VAL A 148 15.02 12.01 17.57
N ILE A 149 14.94 12.96 16.64
CA ILE A 149 16.05 13.89 16.33
C ILE A 149 16.44 14.72 17.56
N MET A 150 15.48 15.20 18.36
CA MET A 150 15.79 15.94 19.58
C MET A 150 16.46 15.06 20.65
N LYS A 151 15.98 13.82 20.84
CA LYS A 151 16.62 12.87 21.77
C LYS A 151 18.04 12.53 21.32
N ASP A 152 18.22 12.17 20.06
CA ASP A 152 19.51 11.77 19.48
C ASP A 152 20.54 12.92 19.55
N ARG A 153 20.08 14.17 19.40
CA ARG A 153 20.91 15.36 19.61
C ARG A 153 21.29 15.55 21.09
N ALA A 154 20.36 15.36 22.02
CA ALA A 154 20.63 15.50 23.46
C ALA A 154 21.59 14.40 23.97
N ASP A 155 21.40 13.16 23.55
CA ASP A 155 22.26 12.03 23.89
C ASP A 155 23.71 12.27 23.41
N ARG A 156 23.89 12.77 22.17
CA ARG A 156 25.19 13.19 21.65
C ARG A 156 25.81 14.34 22.43
N GLU A 157 25.03 15.37 22.76
CA GLU A 157 25.54 16.54 23.49
C GLU A 157 25.96 16.18 24.93
N GLU A 158 25.34 15.18 25.56
CA GLU A 158 25.80 14.62 26.84
C GLU A 158 27.01 13.68 26.68
N ALA A 159 27.07 12.89 25.59
CA ALA A 159 28.25 12.08 25.27
C ALA A 159 29.50 12.96 25.05
N ASP A 160 29.37 14.06 24.31
CA ASP A 160 30.46 15.04 24.10
C ASP A 160 30.90 15.71 25.41
N LYS A 161 29.96 16.02 26.32
CA LYS A 161 30.28 16.54 27.67
C LYS A 161 31.04 15.52 28.52
N LYS A 162 30.63 14.25 28.49
CA LYS A 162 31.33 13.15 29.18
C LYS A 162 32.72 12.91 28.59
N LEU A 163 32.84 12.90 27.25
CA LEU A 163 34.12 12.72 26.55
C LEU A 163 35.10 13.86 26.85
N ASN A 164 34.66 15.13 26.77
CA ASN A 164 35.51 16.26 27.14
C ASN A 164 35.93 16.22 28.61
N SER A 165 35.02 15.84 29.52
CA SER A 165 35.33 15.69 30.95
C SER A 165 36.37 14.58 31.19
N ALA A 166 36.25 13.45 30.48
CA ALA A 166 37.22 12.36 30.54
C ALA A 166 38.60 12.78 29.98
N ILE A 167 38.63 13.47 28.84
CA ILE A 167 39.87 14.00 28.23
C ILE A 167 40.58 14.99 29.17
N VAL A 168 39.83 15.89 29.82
CA VAL A 168 40.39 16.84 30.80
C VAL A 168 40.93 16.11 32.05
N ASN A 169 40.18 15.14 32.59
CA ASN A 169 40.63 14.36 33.74
C ASN A 169 41.87 13.51 33.43
N GLU A 170 41.91 12.86 32.27
CA GLU A 170 43.08 12.09 31.81
C GLU A 170 44.28 13.01 31.58
N LYS A 171 44.09 14.18 30.96
CA LYS A 171 45.15 15.19 30.81
C LYS A 171 45.71 15.61 32.17
N ASN A 172 44.86 16.02 33.09
CA ASN A 172 45.25 16.46 34.44
C ASN A 172 45.96 15.34 35.23
N THR A 173 45.55 14.09 35.01
CA THR A 173 46.16 12.90 35.64
C THR A 173 47.56 12.65 35.05
N ARG A 174 47.73 12.71 33.73
CA ARG A 174 49.04 12.59 33.09
C ARG A 174 49.97 13.75 33.47
N GLU A 175 49.49 14.99 33.54
CA GLU A 175 50.30 16.13 34.01
C GLU A 175 50.79 15.92 35.46
N LYS A 176 49.93 15.43 36.37
CA LYS A 176 50.34 15.05 37.73
C LYS A 176 51.36 13.92 37.76
N ILE A 177 51.15 12.84 36.98
CA ILE A 177 52.09 11.71 36.91
C ILE A 177 53.45 12.15 36.35
N THR A 178 53.47 12.98 35.30
CA THR A 178 54.70 13.52 34.73
C THR A 178 55.44 14.42 35.72
N ALA A 179 54.72 15.24 36.49
CA ALA A 179 55.32 16.06 37.55
C ALA A 179 55.91 15.21 38.68
N GLN A 180 55.18 14.19 39.15
CA GLN A 180 55.68 13.27 40.19
C GLN A 180 56.91 12.50 39.73
N LEU A 181 56.87 11.89 38.54
CA LEU A 181 58.00 11.16 37.97
C LEU A 181 59.24 12.06 37.80
N SER A 182 59.03 13.35 37.51
CA SER A 182 60.11 14.35 37.46
C SER A 182 60.68 14.71 38.84
N SER A 183 59.89 14.58 39.92
CA SER A 183 60.40 14.69 41.30
C SER A 183 61.21 13.44 41.66
N ASP A 184 60.63 12.26 41.45
CA ASP A 184 61.22 10.96 41.80
C ASP A 184 62.60 10.77 41.13
N ILE A 185 62.72 11.16 39.84
CA ILE A 185 63.98 11.12 39.09
C ILE A 185 65.04 12.08 39.67
N ASN A 186 64.64 13.27 40.16
CA ASN A 186 65.56 14.21 40.80
C ASN A 186 65.98 13.74 42.20
N GLU A 187 65.08 13.09 42.95
CA GLU A 187 65.38 12.48 44.24
C GLU A 187 66.35 11.30 44.08
N GLU A 188 66.13 10.38 43.14
CA GLU A 188 67.07 9.27 42.90
C GLU A 188 68.43 9.78 42.38
N LYS A 189 68.44 10.80 41.50
CA LYS A 189 69.69 11.45 41.07
C LYS A 189 70.46 12.01 42.27
N THR A 190 69.79 12.73 43.16
CA THR A 190 70.39 13.31 44.38
C THR A 190 70.89 12.20 45.33
N ALA A 191 70.15 11.09 45.44
CA ALA A 191 70.57 9.92 46.22
C ALA A 191 71.84 9.26 45.64
N ARG A 192 71.96 9.13 44.32
CA ARG A 192 73.17 8.62 43.64
C ARG A 192 74.37 9.55 43.83
N GLU A 193 74.18 10.86 43.72
CA GLU A 193 75.26 11.84 43.95
C GLU A 193 75.77 11.80 45.41
N ASN A 194 74.88 11.66 46.39
CA ASN A 194 75.25 11.44 47.79
C ASN A 194 75.95 10.08 48.02
N LEU A 195 75.47 9.00 47.38
CA LEU A 195 76.08 7.67 47.49
C LEU A 195 77.51 7.66 46.93
N ASN A 196 77.75 8.32 45.80
CA ASN A 196 79.08 8.46 45.22
C ASN A 196 80.06 9.14 46.19
N GLN A 197 79.65 10.25 46.85
CA GLN A 197 80.49 10.90 47.87
C GLN A 197 80.82 9.99 49.07
N VAL A 198 79.93 9.07 49.44
CA VAL A 198 80.16 8.10 50.52
C VAL A 198 81.14 7.00 50.08
N VAL A 199 81.03 6.52 48.83
CA VAL A 199 81.98 5.56 48.25
C VAL A 199 83.39 6.18 48.17
N GLU A 200 83.50 7.41 47.69
CA GLU A 200 84.75 8.15 47.55
C GLU A 200 85.44 8.35 48.92
N LYS A 201 84.69 8.83 49.92
CA LYS A 201 85.18 8.96 51.32
C LYS A 201 85.58 7.63 51.97
N ASN A 202 84.97 6.52 51.58
CA ASN A 202 85.34 5.20 52.11
C ASN A 202 86.60 4.64 51.42
N SER A 203 86.80 4.90 50.12
CA SER A 203 88.06 4.61 49.42
C SER A 203 89.24 5.29 50.13
N ASP A 204 89.09 6.59 50.40
CA ASP A 204 90.08 7.43 51.07
C ASP A 204 90.46 6.92 52.48
N ARG A 205 89.49 6.34 53.20
CA ARG A 205 89.70 5.72 54.52
C ARG A 205 90.40 4.37 54.45
N ILE A 206 90.13 3.56 53.42
CA ILE A 206 90.78 2.26 53.21
C ILE A 206 92.28 2.47 52.91
N GLN A 207 92.62 3.48 52.08
CA GLN A 207 94.01 3.82 51.79
C GLN A 207 94.79 4.21 53.06
N LYS A 208 94.23 5.09 53.90
CA LYS A 208 94.84 5.52 55.18
C LYS A 208 94.94 4.40 56.23
N LEU A 209 94.07 3.39 56.17
CA LEU A 209 94.18 2.17 56.98
C LEU A 209 95.37 1.30 56.54
N GLY A 210 95.67 1.22 55.24
CA GLY A 210 96.87 0.55 54.72
C GLY A 210 98.16 1.16 55.28
N GLU A 211 98.34 2.47 55.10
CA GLU A 211 99.50 3.23 55.61
C GLU A 211 99.71 3.09 57.12
N THR A 212 98.63 2.92 57.88
CA THR A 212 98.66 2.72 59.34
C THR A 212 99.08 1.30 59.71
N THR A 213 98.71 0.31 58.89
CA THR A 213 99.04 -1.11 59.10
C THR A 213 100.53 -1.35 58.86
N GLU A 214 101.11 -0.78 57.81
CA GLU A 214 102.54 -0.90 57.50
C GLU A 214 103.44 -0.34 58.63
N LYS A 215 103.09 0.84 59.17
CA LYS A 215 103.78 1.42 60.34
C LYS A 215 103.70 0.52 61.57
N SER A 216 102.57 -0.15 61.79
CA SER A 216 102.37 -1.05 62.94
C SER A 216 103.26 -2.30 62.84
N ILE A 217 103.43 -2.85 61.63
CA ILE A 217 104.35 -3.98 61.37
C ILE A 217 105.81 -3.58 61.64
N SER A 218 106.20 -2.35 61.27
CA SER A 218 107.56 -1.83 61.52
C SER A 218 107.92 -1.79 63.01
N TYR A 219 106.99 -1.39 63.89
CA TYR A 219 107.23 -1.36 65.33
C TYR A 219 107.29 -2.75 65.99
N LEU A 220 106.54 -3.73 65.49
CA LEU A 220 106.59 -5.10 66.02
C LEU A 220 107.95 -5.75 65.77
N ASN A 221 108.55 -5.55 64.60
CA ASN A 221 109.87 -6.08 64.28
C ASN A 221 110.98 -5.51 65.20
N GLN A 222 110.93 -4.22 65.55
CA GLN A 222 111.89 -3.59 66.48
C GLN A 222 111.79 -4.09 67.93
N ASN A 223 110.69 -4.73 68.32
CA ASN A 223 110.53 -5.30 69.65
C ASN A 223 111.00 -6.76 69.73
N ALA A 224 111.02 -7.49 68.61
CA ALA A 224 111.57 -8.85 68.55
C ALA A 224 113.07 -8.88 68.87
N GLU A 225 113.86 -7.96 68.29
CA GLU A 225 115.32 -7.87 68.54
C GLU A 225 115.65 -7.62 70.03
N LYS A 226 114.85 -6.82 70.73
CA LYS A 226 115.11 -6.44 72.13
C LYS A 226 114.89 -7.58 73.12
N ILE A 227 113.97 -8.50 72.84
CA ILE A 227 113.68 -9.65 73.71
C ILE A 227 114.86 -10.63 73.69
N SER A 228 115.49 -10.84 72.53
CA SER A 228 116.64 -11.73 72.35
C SER A 228 117.90 -11.31 73.13
N GLN A 229 117.94 -10.10 73.70
CA GLN A 229 119.07 -9.61 74.49
C GLN A 229 118.90 -9.79 76.01
N VAL A 230 117.71 -10.19 76.48
CA VAL A 230 117.40 -10.32 77.91
C VAL A 230 117.77 -11.71 78.45
N GLU A 231 117.49 -12.77 77.67
CA GLU A 231 117.67 -14.17 78.09
C GLU A 231 119.14 -14.55 78.36
N GLU A 232 120.10 -13.86 77.74
CA GLU A 232 121.54 -14.13 77.90
C GLU A 232 122.11 -13.70 79.27
N ASN A 233 121.40 -12.84 80.01
CA ASN A 233 121.92 -12.26 81.26
C ASN A 233 121.51 -13.02 82.54
N THR A 234 120.32 -13.64 82.57
CA THR A 234 119.74 -14.23 83.80
C THR A 234 120.49 -15.47 84.33
N ILE A 235 121.31 -16.10 83.48
CA ILE A 235 121.98 -17.39 83.80
C ILE A 235 123.15 -17.22 84.81
N LYS A 236 123.60 -16.00 85.10
CA LYS A 236 124.83 -15.74 85.90
C LYS A 236 124.63 -15.47 87.41
N GLU A 237 123.40 -15.27 87.91
CA GLU A 237 123.18 -14.82 89.30
C GLU A 237 122.80 -15.93 90.31
N LEU A 238 122.65 -17.17 89.87
CA LEU A 238 121.97 -18.24 90.64
C LEU A 238 122.85 -19.07 91.61
N ASP A 239 124.16 -18.85 91.64
CA ASP A 239 125.14 -19.85 92.15
C ASP A 239 125.77 -19.53 93.54
N LEU A 240 125.20 -18.60 94.32
CA LEU A 240 125.86 -17.98 95.49
C LEU A 240 125.13 -18.07 96.85
N LEU A 241 124.10 -18.90 97.00
CA LEU A 241 123.10 -18.73 98.09
C LEU A 241 122.85 -19.98 98.98
N LYS A 242 123.90 -20.72 99.37
CA LYS A 242 123.76 -22.09 99.92
C LYS A 242 124.06 -22.33 101.41
N ASP A 243 124.95 -21.57 102.06
CA ASP A 243 125.68 -22.08 103.25
C ASP A 243 125.44 -21.33 104.59
N LYS A 244 124.21 -21.26 105.15
CA LYS A 244 124.00 -20.49 106.42
C LYS A 244 122.79 -20.76 107.36
N VAL A 245 122.45 -22.00 107.75
CA VAL A 245 121.36 -22.24 108.74
C VAL A 245 121.65 -23.38 109.75
N GLU A 246 122.43 -23.14 110.82
CA GLU A 246 122.58 -24.10 111.94
C GLU A 246 123.11 -23.43 113.24
N SER A 247 122.29 -23.30 114.31
CA SER A 247 122.77 -23.10 115.72
C SER A 247 121.68 -23.02 116.83
N LEU A 248 121.93 -23.72 117.96
CA LEU A 248 121.62 -23.40 119.39
C LEU A 248 120.26 -23.69 120.09
N ASN A 249 120.34 -24.21 121.33
CA ASN A 249 119.26 -24.54 122.29
C ASN A 249 119.85 -24.96 123.69
N ASP A 250 119.27 -24.59 124.87
CA ASP A 250 119.56 -25.09 126.27
C ASP A 250 118.67 -24.34 127.33
N SER A 251 118.59 -24.49 128.68
CA SER A 251 118.89 -25.47 129.80
C SER A 251 118.10 -24.97 131.07
N THR A 252 117.75 -25.61 132.21
CA THR A 252 117.94 -26.93 132.92
C THR A 252 118.85 -26.91 134.18
N ALA A 253 118.31 -26.69 135.42
CA ALA A 253 119.09 -26.81 136.69
C ALA A 253 118.36 -26.93 138.08
N VAL A 254 117.08 -26.58 138.24
CA VAL A 254 116.54 -26.02 139.53
C VAL A 254 115.96 -27.04 140.55
N ILE A 255 116.23 -28.34 140.45
CA ILE A 255 115.41 -29.41 141.06
C ILE A 255 115.37 -29.46 142.60
N GLU A 256 116.48 -29.19 143.31
CA GLU A 256 116.65 -29.66 144.69
C GLU A 256 115.81 -28.92 145.76
N LYS A 257 115.16 -27.79 145.43
CA LYS A 257 114.38 -26.99 146.39
C LYS A 257 113.01 -27.60 146.74
N ASN A 258 112.53 -28.56 145.96
CA ASN A 258 111.12 -28.98 145.96
C ASN A 258 110.73 -29.91 147.13
N LYS A 259 111.71 -30.48 147.85
CA LYS A 259 111.52 -31.54 148.86
C LYS A 259 110.58 -31.17 150.03
N VAL A 260 110.46 -29.88 150.36
CA VAL A 260 109.61 -29.39 151.47
C VAL A 260 108.17 -29.09 151.02
N GLN A 261 107.93 -28.69 149.77
CA GLN A 261 106.59 -28.38 149.25
C GLN A 261 105.67 -29.62 149.22
N LEU A 262 106.25 -30.82 149.10
CA LEU A 262 105.55 -32.10 149.06
C LEU A 262 104.55 -32.30 150.21
N LYS A 263 104.78 -31.69 151.38
CA LYS A 263 103.88 -31.85 152.54
C LYS A 263 102.56 -31.06 152.39
N ASN A 264 102.60 -29.84 151.84
CA ASN A 264 101.37 -29.06 151.56
C ASN A 264 100.58 -29.64 150.38
N ASN A 265 101.27 -30.23 149.39
CA ASN A 265 100.63 -30.86 148.24
C ASN A 265 99.63 -31.96 148.64
N SER A 266 99.84 -32.64 149.79
CA SER A 266 98.93 -33.67 150.32
C SER A 266 97.50 -33.16 150.55
N GLN A 267 97.31 -31.92 151.02
CA GLN A 267 95.98 -31.35 151.20
C GLN A 267 95.39 -30.84 149.88
N ASN A 268 96.21 -30.24 148.99
CA ASN A 268 95.78 -29.83 147.65
C ASN A 268 95.28 -31.02 146.81
N ILE A 269 95.88 -32.21 146.98
CA ILE A 269 95.42 -33.46 146.35
C ILE A 269 93.98 -33.82 146.75
N SER A 270 93.57 -33.51 147.99
CA SER A 270 92.20 -33.76 148.46
C SER A 270 91.18 -32.85 147.77
N THR A 271 91.46 -31.55 147.65
CA THR A 271 90.61 -30.61 146.91
C THR A 271 90.58 -30.95 145.42
N ASN A 272 91.73 -31.23 144.81
CA ASN A 272 91.82 -31.62 143.40
C ASN A 272 91.02 -32.89 143.10
N LYS A 273 90.88 -33.84 144.04
CA LYS A 273 90.06 -35.05 143.84
C LYS A 273 88.59 -34.71 143.51
N ASN A 274 88.04 -33.68 144.15
CA ASN A 274 86.66 -33.24 143.89
C ASN A 274 86.57 -32.51 142.55
N SER A 275 87.46 -31.55 142.27
CA SER A 275 87.48 -30.85 140.97
C SER A 275 87.77 -31.76 139.78
N ILE A 276 88.47 -32.89 139.98
CA ILE A 276 88.65 -33.94 138.97
C ILE A 276 87.35 -34.75 138.76
N ALA A 277 86.52 -34.94 139.79
CA ALA A 277 85.20 -35.54 139.64
C ALA A 277 84.24 -34.60 138.87
N ASP A 278 84.21 -33.32 139.22
CA ASP A 278 83.41 -32.31 138.52
C ASP A 278 83.85 -32.18 137.04
N ASN A 279 85.17 -32.14 136.79
CA ASN A 279 85.69 -32.14 135.42
C ASN A 279 85.39 -33.43 134.66
N LYS A 280 85.32 -34.60 135.32
CA LYS A 280 84.92 -35.86 134.67
C LYS A 280 83.47 -35.78 134.18
N GLU A 281 82.57 -35.22 134.99
CA GLU A 281 81.16 -35.08 134.62
C GLU A 281 80.96 -33.99 133.56
N ASN A 282 81.71 -32.88 133.62
CA ASN A 282 81.74 -31.85 132.58
C ASN A 282 82.33 -32.36 131.24
N ILE A 283 83.38 -33.18 131.26
CA ILE A 283 83.94 -33.81 130.05
C ILE A 283 82.93 -34.79 129.43
N LYS A 284 82.19 -35.53 130.26
CA LYS A 284 81.10 -36.42 129.83
C LYS A 284 79.93 -35.64 129.22
N LEU A 285 79.56 -34.49 129.80
CA LEU A 285 78.56 -33.58 129.23
C LEU A 285 79.02 -33.00 127.88
N ASN A 286 80.25 -32.49 127.80
CA ASN A 286 80.83 -32.00 126.55
C ASN A 286 80.91 -33.10 125.48
N TYR A 287 81.21 -34.35 125.85
CA TYR A 287 81.19 -35.48 124.93
C TYR A 287 79.77 -35.75 124.37
N SER A 288 78.72 -35.63 125.21
CA SER A 288 77.32 -35.70 124.75
C SER A 288 77.01 -34.58 123.77
N LEU A 289 77.30 -33.32 124.14
CA LEU A 289 77.03 -32.14 123.31
C LEU A 289 77.82 -32.16 121.98
N ILE A 290 79.05 -32.68 121.97
CA ILE A 290 79.83 -32.89 120.74
C ILE A 290 79.21 -34.00 119.87
N SER A 291 78.65 -35.05 120.48
CA SER A 291 77.93 -36.10 119.76
C SER A 291 76.57 -35.64 119.22
N GLU A 292 75.88 -34.75 119.93
CA GLU A 292 74.64 -34.09 119.49
C GLU A 292 74.92 -33.13 118.33
N ASN A 293 75.89 -32.22 118.48
CA ASN A 293 76.36 -31.34 117.40
C ASN A 293 76.79 -32.12 116.14
N LYS A 294 77.43 -33.29 116.30
CA LYS A 294 77.78 -34.16 115.16
C LYS A 294 76.54 -34.67 114.43
N ASN A 295 75.49 -35.06 115.16
CA ASN A 295 74.23 -35.52 114.57
C ASN A 295 73.49 -34.36 113.88
N ASP A 296 73.47 -33.17 114.47
CA ASP A 296 72.86 -31.98 113.86
C ASP A 296 73.60 -31.53 112.60
N ILE A 297 74.94 -31.55 112.60
CA ILE A 297 75.75 -31.28 111.40
C ILE A 297 75.49 -32.32 110.29
N GLN A 298 75.27 -33.59 110.66
CA GLN A 298 74.88 -34.60 109.67
C GLN A 298 73.48 -34.34 109.11
N LYS A 299 72.51 -34.00 109.97
CA LYS A 299 71.14 -33.67 109.56
C LYS A 299 71.10 -32.44 108.64
N GLU A 300 71.80 -31.36 109.00
CA GLU A 300 71.93 -30.13 108.18
C GLU A 300 72.56 -30.43 106.80
N LYS A 301 73.49 -31.39 106.73
CA LYS A 301 74.03 -31.88 105.45
C LYS A 301 72.98 -32.64 104.62
N GLU A 302 72.15 -33.46 105.26
CA GLU A 302 71.08 -34.21 104.60
C GLU A 302 69.94 -33.27 104.12
N ASP A 303 69.52 -32.31 104.95
CA ASP A 303 68.52 -31.30 104.61
C ASP A 303 68.99 -30.34 103.50
N ARG A 304 70.28 -29.96 103.49
CA ARG A 304 70.87 -29.20 102.37
C ARG A 304 70.92 -30.01 101.08
N ASN A 305 71.36 -31.27 101.12
CA ASN A 305 71.38 -32.15 99.94
C ASN A 305 69.97 -32.34 99.36
N ASN A 306 68.95 -32.49 100.22
CA ASN A 306 67.55 -32.56 99.80
C ASN A 306 67.09 -31.26 99.13
N SER A 307 67.43 -30.11 99.72
CA SER A 307 67.11 -28.79 99.18
C SER A 307 67.77 -28.54 97.81
N GLU A 308 69.02 -28.97 97.65
CA GLU A 308 69.77 -28.90 96.38
C GLU A 308 69.13 -29.79 95.30
N ASN A 309 68.75 -31.03 95.64
CA ASN A 309 68.01 -31.92 94.73
C ASN A 309 66.66 -31.32 94.31
N ILE A 310 65.91 -30.72 95.23
CA ILE A 310 64.65 -30.02 94.93
C ILE A 310 64.88 -28.82 94.00
N LEU A 311 65.96 -28.06 94.20
CA LEU A 311 66.34 -26.94 93.34
C LEU A 311 66.73 -27.41 91.93
N ASN A 312 67.57 -28.43 91.82
CA ASN A 312 68.02 -29.00 90.54
C ASN A 312 66.85 -29.60 89.74
N ASN A 313 65.88 -30.24 90.42
CA ASN A 313 64.64 -30.72 89.80
C ASN A 313 63.78 -29.56 89.26
N LYS A 314 63.64 -28.46 90.01
CA LYS A 314 62.91 -27.25 89.55
C LYS A 314 63.61 -26.57 88.36
N ILE A 315 64.95 -26.48 88.37
CA ILE A 315 65.73 -25.93 87.26
C ILE A 315 65.53 -26.80 86.00
N SER A 316 65.62 -28.12 86.14
CA SER A 316 65.43 -29.07 85.04
C SER A 316 64.01 -29.00 84.44
N ALA A 317 62.99 -28.88 85.28
CA ALA A 317 61.61 -28.68 84.84
C ALA A 317 61.42 -27.35 84.09
N ASN A 318 61.98 -26.25 84.61
CA ASN A 318 61.93 -24.94 83.93
C ASN A 318 62.71 -24.93 82.60
N PHE A 319 63.83 -25.64 82.51
CA PHE A 319 64.59 -25.80 81.27
C PHE A 319 63.77 -26.55 80.21
N ASN A 320 63.15 -27.67 80.58
CA ASN A 320 62.29 -28.45 79.70
C ASN A 320 61.06 -27.63 79.24
N ASN A 321 60.39 -26.91 80.15
CA ASN A 321 59.29 -26.01 79.81
C ASN A 321 59.73 -24.89 78.86
N SER A 322 60.92 -24.33 79.05
CA SER A 322 61.47 -23.29 78.18
C SER A 322 61.77 -23.82 76.78
N LYS A 323 62.30 -25.06 76.68
CA LYS A 323 62.51 -25.75 75.41
C LYS A 323 61.18 -26.00 74.68
N ILE A 324 60.19 -26.57 75.36
CA ILE A 324 58.84 -26.83 74.81
C ILE A 324 58.19 -25.52 74.35
N ASN A 325 58.33 -24.42 75.10
CA ASN A 325 57.83 -23.12 74.68
C ASN A 325 58.54 -22.61 73.41
N SER A 326 59.87 -22.79 73.29
CA SER A 326 60.60 -22.46 72.06
C SER A 326 60.12 -23.28 70.85
N GLU A 327 59.89 -24.58 71.04
CA GLU A 327 59.37 -25.48 69.99
C GLU A 327 57.95 -25.08 69.55
N ASN A 328 57.08 -24.72 70.51
CA ASN A 328 55.73 -24.20 70.24
C ASN A 328 55.76 -22.83 69.53
N ILE A 329 56.63 -21.91 69.94
CA ILE A 329 56.80 -20.59 69.30
C ILE A 329 57.27 -20.76 67.84
N ASN A 330 58.24 -21.64 67.60
CA ASN A 330 58.71 -21.93 66.24
C ASN A 330 57.59 -22.53 65.37
N LYS A 331 56.77 -23.43 65.93
CA LYS A 331 55.59 -23.96 65.21
C LYS A 331 54.59 -22.86 64.87
N ILE A 332 54.20 -22.03 65.85
CA ILE A 332 53.26 -20.91 65.64
C ILE A 332 53.82 -19.93 64.60
N SER A 333 55.13 -19.66 64.59
CA SER A 333 55.79 -18.82 63.59
C SER A 333 55.63 -19.40 62.17
N ASN A 334 55.77 -20.72 62.00
CA ASN A 334 55.55 -21.37 60.71
C ASN A 334 54.07 -21.35 60.31
N ASP A 335 53.17 -21.67 61.24
CA ASP A 335 51.71 -21.61 61.03
C ASP A 335 51.27 -20.19 60.60
N VAL A 336 51.91 -19.13 61.12
CA VAL A 336 51.68 -17.73 60.71
C VAL A 336 52.23 -17.43 59.31
N VAL A 337 53.39 -17.96 58.93
CA VAL A 337 53.95 -17.81 57.57
C VAL A 337 53.06 -18.46 56.52
N ASP A 338 52.59 -19.69 56.76
CA ASP A 338 51.68 -20.38 55.84
C ASP A 338 50.31 -19.70 55.77
N ASN A 339 49.77 -19.19 56.89
CA ASN A 339 48.55 -18.38 56.86
C ASN A 339 48.72 -17.09 56.05
N ASN A 340 49.85 -16.38 56.16
CA ASN A 340 50.13 -15.20 55.35
C ASN A 340 50.21 -15.52 53.85
N LYS A 341 50.80 -16.66 53.49
CA LYS A 341 50.83 -17.17 52.11
C LYS A 341 49.43 -17.48 51.58
N ASN A 342 48.61 -18.19 52.37
CA ASN A 342 47.23 -18.51 52.02
C ASN A 342 46.35 -17.24 51.88
N ILE A 343 46.57 -16.22 52.72
CA ILE A 343 45.90 -14.91 52.61
C ILE A 343 46.28 -14.20 51.30
N LEU A 344 47.56 -14.22 50.91
CA LEU A 344 48.02 -13.62 49.65
C LEU A 344 47.45 -14.35 48.42
N GLU A 345 47.40 -15.68 48.45
CA GLU A 345 46.79 -16.49 47.39
C GLU A 345 45.28 -16.23 47.28
N ASN A 346 44.57 -16.19 48.41
CA ASN A 346 43.15 -15.82 48.45
C ASN A 346 42.90 -14.40 47.92
N LYS A 347 43.77 -13.43 48.23
CA LYS A 347 43.69 -12.06 47.68
C LYS A 347 43.82 -12.06 46.15
N ASN A 348 44.73 -12.84 45.60
CA ASN A 348 44.89 -12.98 44.15
C ASN A 348 43.67 -13.67 43.52
N ASN A 349 43.13 -14.71 44.15
CA ASN A 349 41.93 -15.41 43.69
C ASN A 349 40.68 -14.51 43.73
N ILE A 350 40.55 -13.64 44.74
CA ILE A 350 39.50 -12.62 44.81
C ILE A 350 39.63 -11.64 43.64
N ASN A 351 40.82 -11.06 43.41
CA ASN A 351 41.07 -10.14 42.29
C ASN A 351 40.73 -10.79 40.92
N ASN A 352 41.16 -12.03 40.71
CA ASN A 352 40.86 -12.80 39.49
C ASN A 352 39.36 -13.04 39.30
N ASN A 353 38.63 -13.31 40.39
CA ASN A 353 37.18 -13.47 40.33
C ASN A 353 36.46 -12.13 40.10
N THR A 354 36.93 -11.02 40.68
CA THR A 354 36.42 -9.67 40.40
C THR A 354 36.57 -9.34 38.91
N GLN A 355 37.74 -9.59 38.31
CA GLN A 355 37.92 -9.37 36.86
C GLN A 355 36.94 -10.23 36.05
N ARG A 356 36.81 -11.53 36.36
CA ARG A 356 35.87 -12.43 35.67
C ARG A 356 34.40 -12.03 35.83
N ILE A 357 34.02 -11.38 36.93
CA ILE A 357 32.69 -10.80 37.13
C ILE A 357 32.49 -9.60 36.19
N ASN A 358 33.44 -8.67 36.16
CA ASN A 358 33.40 -7.51 35.26
C ASN A 358 33.33 -7.94 33.77
N ASP A 359 34.19 -8.90 33.37
CA ASP A 359 34.19 -9.51 32.04
C ASP A 359 32.88 -10.20 31.67
N THR A 360 32.06 -10.58 32.67
CA THR A 360 30.75 -11.23 32.49
C THR A 360 29.64 -10.19 32.45
N GLU A 361 29.72 -9.13 33.26
CA GLU A 361 28.80 -8.00 33.24
C GLU A 361 28.82 -7.26 31.90
N GLU A 362 30.01 -7.03 31.32
CA GLU A 362 30.15 -6.46 29.97
C GLU A 362 29.49 -7.35 28.90
N LYS A 363 29.70 -8.68 28.97
CA LYS A 363 29.06 -9.64 28.04
C LYS A 363 27.54 -9.68 28.20
N LEU A 364 27.02 -9.54 29.43
CA LEU A 364 25.58 -9.46 29.70
C LEU A 364 24.98 -8.16 29.16
N LYS A 365 25.66 -7.02 29.31
CA LYS A 365 25.26 -5.74 28.71
C LYS A 365 25.19 -5.85 27.19
N ASN A 366 26.25 -6.34 26.55
CA ASN A 366 26.31 -6.49 25.09
C ASN A 366 25.24 -7.47 24.57
N ASN A 367 24.95 -8.56 25.31
CA ASN A 367 23.84 -9.45 24.99
C ASN A 367 22.47 -8.77 25.13
N SER A 368 22.26 -7.91 26.13
CA SER A 368 21.02 -7.14 26.30
C SER A 368 20.78 -6.16 25.15
N GLU A 369 21.86 -5.51 24.68
CA GLU A 369 21.83 -4.61 23.51
C GLU A 369 21.49 -5.39 22.23
N ASN A 370 22.15 -6.54 21.98
CA ASN A 370 21.84 -7.43 20.87
C ASN A 370 20.38 -7.93 20.88
N ILE A 371 19.86 -8.32 22.05
CA ILE A 371 18.46 -8.76 22.22
C ILE A 371 17.48 -7.62 21.89
N THR A 372 17.83 -6.38 22.26
CA THR A 372 17.03 -5.18 21.97
C THR A 372 16.98 -4.91 20.46
N GLU A 373 18.11 -5.00 19.77
CA GLU A 373 18.18 -4.84 18.31
C GLU A 373 17.40 -5.95 17.57
N ILE A 374 17.57 -7.21 17.96
CA ILE A 374 16.83 -8.35 17.40
C ILE A 374 15.32 -8.14 17.58
N SER A 375 14.88 -7.66 18.75
CA SER A 375 13.45 -7.37 19.01
C SER A 375 12.90 -6.27 18.08
N ALA A 376 13.66 -5.20 17.84
CA ALA A 376 13.28 -4.15 16.88
C ALA A 376 13.20 -4.68 15.44
N ASN A 377 14.14 -5.55 15.04
CA ASN A 377 14.17 -6.17 13.72
C ASN A 377 13.00 -7.16 13.51
N VAL A 378 12.55 -7.87 14.56
CA VAL A 378 11.34 -8.71 14.53
C VAL A 378 10.09 -7.84 14.32
N LEU A 379 9.90 -6.78 15.10
CA LEU A 379 8.74 -5.87 14.98
C LEU A 379 8.66 -5.21 13.58
N SER A 380 9.82 -4.85 13.01
CA SER A 380 9.94 -4.35 11.63
C SER A 380 9.51 -5.42 10.61
N SER A 381 9.90 -6.67 10.83
CA SER A 381 9.55 -7.81 9.97
C SER A 381 8.06 -8.14 10.03
N GLU A 382 7.45 -8.15 11.21
CA GLU A 382 6.00 -8.34 11.41
C GLU A 382 5.19 -7.28 10.64
N LYS A 383 5.58 -6.01 10.76
CA LYS A 383 4.95 -4.89 10.02
C LYS A 383 5.02 -5.08 8.50
N ASN A 384 6.15 -5.57 7.99
CA ASN A 384 6.31 -5.88 6.56
C ASN A 384 5.47 -7.10 6.13
N ILE A 385 5.37 -8.13 6.96
CA ILE A 385 4.49 -9.30 6.73
C ILE A 385 3.03 -8.86 6.68
N SER A 386 2.56 -8.06 7.64
CA SER A 386 1.20 -7.50 7.64
C SER A 386 0.90 -6.64 6.41
N LYS A 387 1.88 -5.86 5.92
CA LYS A 387 1.73 -5.12 4.67
C LYS A 387 1.57 -6.07 3.47
N ASN A 388 2.48 -7.03 3.34
CA ASN A 388 2.45 -8.01 2.24
C ASN A 388 1.13 -8.81 2.23
N GLN A 389 0.58 -9.16 3.39
CA GLN A 389 -0.71 -9.84 3.51
C GLN A 389 -1.88 -8.99 2.95
N ASN A 390 -1.89 -7.68 3.21
CA ASN A 390 -2.86 -6.77 2.62
C ASN A 390 -2.68 -6.63 1.09
N ASP A 391 -1.43 -6.52 0.62
CA ASP A 391 -1.12 -6.41 -0.81
C ASP A 391 -1.50 -7.70 -1.58
N ILE A 392 -1.36 -8.88 -0.95
CA ILE A 392 -1.84 -10.17 -1.48
C ILE A 392 -3.37 -10.21 -1.60
N GLU A 393 -4.11 -9.78 -0.56
CA GLU A 393 -5.57 -9.77 -0.60
C GLU A 393 -6.11 -8.74 -1.61
N ASN A 394 -5.44 -7.59 -1.77
CA ASN A 394 -5.72 -6.63 -2.85
C ASN A 394 -5.50 -7.27 -4.24
N ASN A 395 -4.39 -7.96 -4.44
CA ASN A 395 -4.09 -8.63 -5.72
C ASN A 395 -5.09 -9.76 -6.04
N LYS A 396 -5.50 -10.56 -5.04
CA LYS A 396 -6.54 -11.58 -5.16
C LYS A 396 -7.89 -10.99 -5.62
N ASN A 397 -8.28 -9.83 -5.06
CA ASN A 397 -9.48 -9.11 -5.51
C ASN A 397 -9.33 -8.55 -6.94
N ASN A 398 -8.15 -8.01 -7.30
CA ASN A 398 -7.87 -7.57 -8.66
C ASN A 398 -7.92 -8.72 -9.69
N ILE A 399 -7.42 -9.91 -9.33
CA ILE A 399 -7.48 -11.12 -10.15
C ILE A 399 -8.95 -11.55 -10.36
N LYS A 400 -9.78 -11.57 -9.30
CA LYS A 400 -11.22 -11.84 -9.41
C LYS A 400 -11.92 -10.88 -10.38
N ASN A 401 -11.71 -9.59 -10.19
CA ASN A 401 -12.30 -8.55 -11.05
C ASN A 401 -11.84 -8.67 -12.52
N ASN A 402 -10.58 -9.03 -12.76
CA ASN A 402 -10.09 -9.28 -14.11
C ASN A 402 -10.68 -10.56 -14.72
N ASN A 403 -10.88 -11.63 -13.95
CA ASN A 403 -11.55 -12.84 -14.42
C ASN A 403 -13.01 -12.55 -14.86
N GLU A 404 -13.76 -11.79 -14.06
CA GLU A 404 -15.12 -11.34 -14.42
C GLU A 404 -15.14 -10.51 -15.71
N ARG A 405 -14.12 -9.65 -15.92
CA ARG A 405 -13.95 -8.89 -17.17
C ARG A 405 -13.61 -9.79 -18.37
N ILE A 406 -12.78 -10.82 -18.18
CA ILE A 406 -12.45 -11.81 -19.22
C ILE A 406 -13.71 -12.56 -19.64
N THR A 407 -14.48 -13.12 -18.70
CA THR A 407 -15.75 -13.80 -19.02
C THR A 407 -16.77 -12.87 -19.71
N LYS A 408 -16.81 -11.58 -19.36
CA LYS A 408 -17.63 -10.60 -20.10
C LYS A 408 -17.14 -10.40 -21.54
N ASN A 409 -15.82 -10.35 -21.76
CA ASN A 409 -15.24 -10.22 -23.08
C ASN A 409 -15.44 -11.47 -23.95
N GLU A 410 -15.29 -12.68 -23.40
CA GLU A 410 -15.59 -13.95 -24.09
C GLU A 410 -17.03 -13.98 -24.62
N ASN A 411 -17.99 -13.55 -23.79
CA ASN A 411 -19.40 -13.47 -24.19
C ASN A 411 -19.68 -12.36 -25.22
N ASN A 412 -18.89 -11.28 -25.24
CA ASN A 412 -18.96 -10.27 -26.30
C ASN A 412 -18.37 -10.79 -27.62
N ILE A 413 -17.25 -11.54 -27.58
CA ILE A 413 -16.63 -12.15 -28.76
C ILE A 413 -17.59 -13.16 -29.42
N LYS A 414 -18.29 -13.99 -28.63
CA LYS A 414 -19.34 -14.88 -29.15
C LYS A 414 -20.43 -14.12 -29.91
N LYS A 415 -20.96 -13.03 -29.33
CA LYS A 415 -21.95 -12.17 -29.98
C LYS A 415 -21.45 -11.54 -31.28
N ILE A 416 -20.16 -11.22 -31.37
CA ILE A 416 -19.55 -10.71 -32.62
C ILE A 416 -19.53 -11.80 -33.68
N SER A 417 -19.22 -13.06 -33.32
CA SER A 417 -19.35 -14.21 -34.22
C SER A 417 -20.80 -14.40 -34.70
N ASP A 418 -21.78 -14.37 -33.78
CA ASP A 418 -23.21 -14.48 -34.10
C ASP A 418 -23.71 -13.39 -35.07
N ILE A 419 -23.07 -12.20 -35.03
CA ILE A 419 -23.34 -11.09 -35.94
C ILE A 419 -22.66 -11.32 -37.30
N GLN A 420 -21.41 -11.78 -37.30
CA GLN A 420 -20.67 -12.08 -38.53
C GLN A 420 -21.36 -13.17 -39.37
N ASP A 421 -21.84 -14.25 -38.74
CA ASP A 421 -22.59 -15.30 -39.43
C ASP A 421 -23.91 -14.79 -40.05
N LYS A 422 -24.59 -13.86 -39.38
CA LYS A 422 -25.78 -13.17 -39.93
C LYS A 422 -25.41 -12.24 -41.08
N THR A 423 -24.28 -11.54 -40.99
CA THR A 423 -23.78 -10.68 -42.08
C THR A 423 -23.47 -11.51 -43.33
N ASN A 424 -22.75 -12.62 -43.19
CA ASN A 424 -22.47 -13.56 -44.29
C ASN A 424 -23.77 -14.11 -44.93
N SER A 425 -24.78 -14.39 -44.10
CA SER A 425 -26.11 -14.82 -44.57
C SER A 425 -26.84 -13.71 -45.35
N HIS A 426 -26.81 -12.48 -44.86
CA HIS A 426 -27.40 -11.32 -45.53
C HIS A 426 -26.69 -11.00 -46.85
N GLU A 427 -25.37 -11.09 -46.91
CA GLU A 427 -24.58 -10.90 -48.14
C GLU A 427 -25.00 -11.90 -49.24
N LYS A 428 -25.22 -13.17 -48.87
CA LYS A 428 -25.76 -14.18 -49.77
C LYS A 428 -27.19 -13.86 -50.25
N ILE A 429 -28.06 -13.36 -49.38
CA ILE A 429 -29.44 -12.97 -49.72
C ILE A 429 -29.44 -11.75 -50.65
N ILE A 430 -28.58 -10.75 -50.41
CA ILE A 430 -28.40 -9.59 -51.31
C ILE A 430 -27.91 -10.07 -52.68
N THR A 431 -26.98 -11.02 -52.72
CA THR A 431 -26.49 -11.62 -53.97
C THR A 431 -27.60 -12.36 -54.73
N ASP A 432 -28.47 -13.12 -54.05
CA ASP A 432 -29.66 -13.74 -54.68
C ASP A 432 -30.62 -12.69 -55.25
N HIS A 433 -30.89 -11.62 -54.50
CA HIS A 433 -31.76 -10.53 -54.91
C HIS A 433 -31.21 -9.79 -56.14
N GLU A 434 -29.90 -9.50 -56.18
CA GLU A 434 -29.25 -8.84 -57.31
C GLU A 434 -29.36 -9.66 -58.61
N ASN A 435 -29.12 -10.97 -58.53
CA ASN A 435 -29.29 -11.89 -59.67
C ASN A 435 -30.76 -11.94 -60.14
N ARG A 436 -31.72 -11.94 -59.21
CA ARG A 436 -33.16 -11.95 -59.54
C ARG A 436 -33.62 -10.63 -60.15
N ILE A 437 -33.15 -9.48 -59.65
CA ILE A 437 -33.40 -8.16 -60.24
C ILE A 437 -32.84 -8.11 -61.66
N THR A 438 -31.58 -8.50 -61.85
CA THR A 438 -30.93 -8.57 -63.18
C THR A 438 -31.75 -9.42 -64.17
N SER A 439 -32.27 -10.57 -63.73
CA SER A 439 -33.15 -11.42 -64.55
C SER A 439 -34.49 -10.75 -64.88
N GLN A 440 -35.11 -10.06 -63.92
CA GLN A 440 -36.36 -9.34 -64.11
C GLN A 440 -36.20 -8.12 -65.04
N GLU A 441 -35.09 -7.39 -64.95
CA GLU A 441 -34.75 -6.31 -65.89
C GLU A 441 -34.60 -6.83 -67.32
N ALA A 442 -33.92 -7.97 -67.50
CA ALA A 442 -33.80 -8.64 -68.80
C ALA A 442 -35.17 -9.08 -69.36
N GLU A 443 -36.09 -9.56 -68.52
CA GLU A 443 -37.46 -9.87 -68.93
C GLU A 443 -38.29 -8.61 -69.26
N ILE A 444 -38.16 -7.55 -68.47
CA ILE A 444 -38.82 -6.25 -68.74
C ILE A 444 -38.33 -5.66 -70.06
N MET A 445 -37.04 -5.73 -70.38
CA MET A 445 -36.51 -5.28 -71.68
C MET A 445 -37.07 -6.10 -72.85
N ARG A 446 -37.13 -7.44 -72.74
CA ARG A 446 -37.78 -8.30 -73.75
C ARG A 446 -39.25 -7.95 -73.92
N ASN A 447 -39.97 -7.72 -72.82
CA ASN A 447 -41.39 -7.36 -72.84
C ASN A 447 -41.63 -5.98 -73.45
N ARG A 448 -40.76 -4.99 -73.22
CA ARG A 448 -40.81 -3.68 -73.90
C ARG A 448 -40.65 -3.82 -75.41
N ALA A 449 -39.56 -4.43 -75.87
CA ALA A 449 -39.31 -4.63 -77.30
C ALA A 449 -40.47 -5.38 -78.00
N ARG A 450 -41.11 -6.33 -77.30
CA ARG A 450 -42.28 -7.06 -77.80
C ARG A 450 -43.58 -6.24 -77.79
N LEU A 451 -43.72 -5.29 -76.86
CA LEU A 451 -44.82 -4.31 -76.88
C LEU A 451 -44.62 -3.30 -78.01
N ASP A 452 -43.38 -2.90 -78.29
CA ASP A 452 -43.05 -2.02 -79.42
C ASP A 452 -43.37 -2.70 -80.76
N GLU A 453 -42.99 -3.97 -80.95
CA GLU A 453 -43.40 -4.80 -82.10
C GLU A 453 -44.94 -4.90 -82.23
N ILE A 454 -45.66 -5.05 -81.10
CA ILE A 454 -47.13 -5.07 -81.08
C ILE A 454 -47.69 -3.70 -81.48
N ASN A 455 -47.12 -2.59 -81.03
CA ASN A 455 -47.55 -1.23 -81.38
C ASN A 455 -47.38 -0.96 -82.89
N GLU A 456 -46.25 -1.35 -83.48
CA GLU A 456 -46.02 -1.27 -84.92
C GLU A 456 -47.05 -2.12 -85.69
N ARG A 457 -47.27 -3.37 -85.27
CA ARG A 457 -48.23 -4.29 -85.92
C ARG A 457 -49.68 -3.83 -85.77
N VAL A 458 -50.04 -3.15 -84.68
CA VAL A 458 -51.35 -2.51 -84.50
C VAL A 458 -51.49 -1.27 -85.38
N SER A 459 -50.43 -0.48 -85.56
CA SER A 459 -50.41 0.64 -86.51
C SER A 459 -50.54 0.17 -87.96
N GLU A 460 -49.82 -0.89 -88.35
CA GLU A 460 -50.03 -1.54 -89.65
C GLU A 460 -51.47 -2.04 -89.82
N LEU A 461 -52.07 -2.59 -88.78
CA LEU A 461 -53.45 -3.09 -88.82
C LEU A 461 -54.47 -1.97 -88.99
N ASP A 462 -54.34 -0.85 -88.25
CA ASP A 462 -55.22 0.31 -88.43
C ASP A 462 -55.10 0.86 -89.86
N ASN A 463 -53.88 1.01 -90.39
CA ASN A 463 -53.68 1.41 -91.80
C ASN A 463 -54.29 0.41 -92.79
N LYS A 464 -54.12 -0.91 -92.61
CA LYS A 464 -54.72 -1.94 -93.47
C LYS A 464 -56.26 -1.91 -93.41
N VAL A 465 -56.85 -1.64 -92.23
CA VAL A 465 -58.30 -1.46 -92.05
C VAL A 465 -58.77 -0.15 -92.70
N ASN A 466 -58.06 0.96 -92.51
CA ASN A 466 -58.41 2.26 -93.09
C ASN A 466 -58.39 2.20 -94.62
N ARG A 467 -57.37 1.57 -95.21
CA ARG A 467 -57.34 1.23 -96.65
C ARG A 467 -58.51 0.34 -97.04
N GLY A 468 -58.77 -0.75 -96.32
CA GLY A 468 -59.91 -1.64 -96.61
C GLY A 468 -61.25 -0.90 -96.65
N ILE A 469 -61.44 0.08 -95.76
CA ILE A 469 -62.65 0.91 -95.72
C ILE A 469 -62.64 1.98 -96.82
N SER A 470 -61.52 2.62 -97.12
CA SER A 470 -61.42 3.61 -98.21
C SER A 470 -61.67 2.98 -99.58
N LEU A 471 -61.18 1.75 -99.79
CA LEU A 471 -61.49 0.90 -100.96
C LEU A 471 -62.99 0.58 -101.06
N MET A 472 -63.61 0.12 -99.97
CA MET A 472 -65.05 -0.17 -99.95
C MET A 472 -65.90 1.08 -100.17
N ALA A 473 -65.47 2.24 -99.65
CA ALA A 473 -66.12 3.53 -99.91
C ALA A 473 -65.97 3.95 -101.39
N ALA A 474 -64.77 3.81 -101.96
CA ALA A 474 -64.52 4.09 -103.38
C ALA A 474 -65.39 3.22 -104.29
N MET A 475 -65.47 1.91 -103.99
CA MET A 475 -66.34 0.97 -104.68
C MET A 475 -67.82 1.29 -104.49
N ASN A 476 -68.24 1.76 -103.30
CA ASN A 476 -69.62 2.18 -103.08
C ASN A 476 -69.97 3.41 -103.96
N ALA A 477 -69.09 4.40 -104.02
CA ALA A 477 -69.22 5.61 -104.81
C ALA A 477 -69.25 5.40 -106.34
N VAL A 478 -68.83 4.23 -106.85
CA VAL A 478 -69.09 3.84 -108.25
C VAL A 478 -70.58 3.54 -108.43
N ASP A 479 -71.39 4.57 -108.69
CA ASP A 479 -72.82 4.35 -108.95
C ASP A 479 -73.09 3.77 -110.35
N PHE A 480 -74.10 2.91 -110.43
CA PHE A 480 -74.63 2.31 -111.65
C PHE A 480 -76.16 2.36 -111.70
N GLN A 481 -76.83 3.18 -110.87
CA GLN A 481 -78.29 3.25 -110.80
C GLN A 481 -78.95 3.45 -112.18
N ASP A 482 -78.41 4.36 -112.99
CA ASP A 482 -78.98 4.80 -114.27
C ASP A 482 -78.68 3.91 -115.49
N VAL A 483 -77.93 2.82 -115.35
CA VAL A 483 -77.62 1.88 -116.46
C VAL A 483 -78.90 1.17 -116.92
N LYS A 484 -79.28 1.37 -118.18
CA LYS A 484 -80.56 0.92 -118.77
C LYS A 484 -80.44 -0.43 -119.49
N PRO A 485 -81.55 -1.08 -119.88
CA PRO A 485 -81.53 -2.35 -120.60
C PRO A 485 -80.69 -2.30 -121.89
N GLY A 486 -79.75 -3.22 -122.03
CA GLY A 486 -78.83 -3.31 -123.16
C GLY A 486 -77.60 -2.40 -123.06
N GLU A 487 -77.51 -1.49 -122.08
CA GLU A 487 -76.35 -0.63 -121.87
C GLU A 487 -75.26 -1.32 -121.04
N ILE A 488 -74.00 -0.96 -121.32
CA ILE A 488 -72.85 -1.23 -120.45
C ILE A 488 -72.44 0.10 -119.79
N GLY A 489 -72.55 0.17 -118.47
CA GLY A 489 -72.01 1.27 -117.69
C GLY A 489 -70.54 1.02 -117.33
N ILE A 490 -69.70 2.05 -117.47
CA ILE A 490 -68.35 2.07 -116.91
C ILE A 490 -68.31 3.24 -115.92
N GLY A 491 -67.82 3.00 -114.71
CA GLY A 491 -67.85 3.98 -113.63
C GLY A 491 -66.52 4.01 -112.87
N THR A 492 -66.23 5.18 -112.30
CA THR A 492 -65.05 5.40 -111.44
C THR A 492 -65.50 6.08 -110.16
N GLY A 493 -64.83 5.78 -109.05
CA GLY A 493 -65.18 6.29 -107.73
C GLY A 493 -63.93 6.47 -106.89
N VAL A 494 -63.95 7.45 -105.99
CA VAL A 494 -62.89 7.69 -105.02
C VAL A 494 -63.47 7.60 -103.62
N GLY A 495 -62.69 7.06 -102.70
CA GLY A 495 -63.08 6.86 -101.30
C GLY A 495 -61.95 7.28 -100.38
N HIS A 496 -62.27 8.11 -99.40
CA HIS A 496 -61.33 8.61 -98.41
C HIS A 496 -61.78 8.15 -97.03
N PHE A 497 -60.88 7.58 -96.23
CA PHE A 497 -61.18 7.18 -94.86
C PHE A 497 -59.96 7.36 -93.94
N LYS A 498 -60.13 8.17 -92.88
CA LYS A 498 -59.06 8.68 -92.00
C LYS A 498 -57.86 9.29 -92.74
N ASN A 499 -56.88 8.46 -93.05
CA ASN A 499 -55.56 8.81 -93.56
C ASN A 499 -55.17 8.00 -94.81
N ASN A 500 -56.12 7.28 -95.41
CA ASN A 500 -55.89 6.50 -96.63
C ASN A 500 -56.98 6.75 -97.66
N GLU A 501 -56.59 6.73 -98.93
CA GLU A 501 -57.49 6.91 -100.07
C GLU A 501 -57.46 5.69 -100.99
N GLY A 502 -58.62 5.37 -101.56
CA GLY A 502 -58.83 4.29 -102.51
C GLY A 502 -59.45 4.82 -103.80
N VAL A 503 -59.01 4.28 -104.93
CA VAL A 503 -59.62 4.54 -106.24
C VAL A 503 -60.25 3.25 -106.73
N ALA A 504 -61.50 3.34 -107.18
CA ALA A 504 -62.26 2.24 -107.72
C ALA A 504 -62.63 2.47 -109.18
N VAL A 505 -62.60 1.39 -109.96
CA VAL A 505 -63.15 1.30 -111.31
C VAL A 505 -64.18 0.17 -111.33
N GLY A 506 -65.21 0.29 -112.14
CA GLY A 506 -66.19 -0.77 -112.28
C GLY A 506 -66.87 -0.79 -113.64
N ILE A 507 -67.50 -1.92 -113.90
CA ILE A 507 -68.37 -2.16 -115.05
C ILE A 507 -69.71 -2.70 -114.58
N ALA A 508 -70.78 -2.31 -115.27
CA ALA A 508 -72.12 -2.84 -115.04
C ALA A 508 -72.81 -3.14 -116.37
N PHE A 509 -73.62 -4.20 -116.37
CA PHE A 509 -74.39 -4.63 -117.54
C PHE A 509 -75.82 -4.98 -117.10
N ALA A 510 -76.80 -4.43 -117.79
CA ALA A 510 -78.22 -4.67 -117.54
C ALA A 510 -78.84 -5.38 -118.75
N PRO A 511 -78.83 -6.72 -118.82
CA PRO A 511 -79.37 -7.45 -119.98
C PRO A 511 -80.89 -7.27 -120.18
N ASN A 512 -81.64 -6.81 -119.17
CA ASN A 512 -83.06 -6.42 -119.29
C ASN A 512 -83.47 -5.48 -118.13
N GLU A 513 -84.72 -4.97 -118.13
CA GLU A 513 -85.25 -4.07 -117.08
C GLU A 513 -85.16 -4.64 -115.66
N ASN A 514 -85.20 -5.96 -115.53
CA ASN A 514 -85.33 -6.65 -114.25
C ASN A 514 -83.99 -7.11 -113.68
N ILE A 515 -82.91 -7.20 -114.47
CA ILE A 515 -81.61 -7.76 -114.03
C ILE A 515 -80.48 -6.78 -114.35
N LYS A 516 -79.72 -6.40 -113.33
CA LYS A 516 -78.44 -5.68 -113.47
C LYS A 516 -77.34 -6.40 -112.72
N ILE A 517 -76.20 -6.60 -113.36
CA ILE A 517 -74.97 -7.15 -112.76
C ILE A 517 -73.91 -6.05 -112.78
N ASN A 518 -73.11 -5.94 -111.72
CA ASN A 518 -71.94 -5.06 -111.68
C ASN A 518 -70.73 -5.75 -111.06
N ALA A 519 -69.54 -5.40 -111.55
CA ALA A 519 -68.26 -5.83 -111.01
C ALA A 519 -67.39 -4.58 -110.79
N LYS A 520 -66.72 -4.53 -109.65
CA LYS A 520 -65.94 -3.38 -109.18
C LYS A 520 -64.59 -3.86 -108.68
N TYR A 521 -63.53 -3.13 -109.00
CA TYR A 521 -62.18 -3.34 -108.51
C TYR A 521 -61.65 -2.02 -107.95
N SER A 522 -60.86 -2.07 -106.88
CA SER A 522 -60.27 -0.88 -106.27
C SER A 522 -58.85 -1.16 -105.78
N VAL A 523 -58.05 -0.10 -105.74
CA VAL A 523 -56.65 -0.11 -105.30
C VAL A 523 -56.35 1.13 -104.46
N SER A 524 -55.50 0.97 -103.43
CA SER A 524 -55.16 2.07 -102.53
C SER A 524 -54.12 2.98 -103.18
N THR A 525 -54.28 4.28 -102.98
CA THR A 525 -53.32 5.31 -103.44
C THR A 525 -51.93 5.12 -102.80
N ASP A 526 -51.91 4.85 -101.49
CA ASP A 526 -50.69 4.80 -100.68
C ASP A 526 -49.95 3.45 -100.74
N ASP A 527 -50.63 2.40 -101.22
CA ASP A 527 -50.07 1.06 -101.40
C ASP A 527 -50.86 0.28 -102.45
N ILE A 528 -50.32 0.25 -103.66
CA ILE A 528 -50.89 -0.45 -104.81
C ILE A 528 -51.00 -1.97 -104.65
N LYS A 529 -50.40 -2.56 -103.60
CA LYS A 529 -50.61 -3.98 -103.27
C LYS A 529 -51.91 -4.21 -102.50
N THR A 530 -52.40 -3.19 -101.78
CA THR A 530 -53.68 -3.23 -101.09
C THR A 530 -54.81 -2.93 -102.08
N SER A 531 -55.52 -3.97 -102.51
CA SER A 531 -56.63 -3.90 -103.48
C SER A 531 -57.79 -4.82 -103.11
N ALA A 532 -58.98 -4.50 -103.61
CA ALA A 532 -60.21 -5.25 -103.34
C ALA A 532 -61.08 -5.40 -104.61
N VAL A 533 -61.82 -6.51 -104.69
CA VAL A 533 -62.76 -6.81 -105.79
C VAL A 533 -64.12 -7.17 -105.22
N GLY A 534 -65.19 -6.77 -105.91
CA GLY A 534 -66.56 -7.01 -105.49
C GLY A 534 -67.50 -7.13 -106.68
N ILE A 535 -68.40 -8.11 -106.64
CA ILE A 535 -69.36 -8.40 -107.71
C ILE A 535 -70.75 -8.40 -107.06
N GLY A 536 -71.70 -7.70 -107.68
CA GLY A 536 -73.05 -7.52 -107.16
C GLY A 536 -74.12 -7.70 -108.24
N GLY A 537 -75.23 -8.31 -107.86
CA GLY A 537 -76.44 -8.40 -108.69
C GLY A 537 -77.59 -7.61 -108.07
N THR A 538 -78.47 -7.11 -108.91
CA THR A 538 -79.76 -6.54 -108.49
C THR A 538 -80.85 -7.10 -109.39
N VAL A 539 -81.88 -7.67 -108.78
CA VAL A 539 -83.09 -8.10 -109.50
C VAL A 539 -84.26 -7.25 -109.04
N LYS A 540 -84.95 -6.61 -109.99
CA LYS A 540 -86.14 -5.78 -109.76
C LYS A 540 -87.40 -6.59 -110.08
N PHE A 541 -88.41 -6.46 -109.20
CA PHE A 541 -89.73 -7.04 -109.39
C PHE A 541 -90.79 -5.95 -109.12
N LYS A 542 -91.85 -5.91 -109.92
CA LYS A 542 -93.00 -5.01 -109.69
C LYS A 542 -94.00 -5.71 -108.77
N ILE A 543 -94.17 -5.22 -107.56
CA ILE A 543 -95.27 -5.59 -106.65
C ILE A 543 -96.53 -4.85 -107.12
N ARG A 544 -97.70 -5.47 -106.95
CA ARG A 544 -99.02 -4.97 -107.37
C ARG A 544 -100.00 -5.06 -106.21
#